data_AF-A0A924TMT4-F1
#
_entry.id   AF-A0A924TMT4-F1
#
_cell.length_a   1.000
_cell.length_b   1.000
_cell.length_c   1.000
_cell.angle_alpha   90.00
_cell.angle_beta   90.00
_cell.angle_gamma   90.00
#
_symmetry.space_group_name_H-M   'P 1'
#
loop_
_entity.id
_entity.type
_entity.pdbx_description
1 polymer ?
#
loop_
_entity_poly.entity_id
_entity_poly.type
_entity_poly.pdbx_seq_one_letter_code
_entity_poly.pdbx_strand_id
1 'polypeptide(L)'
;MRTLTLELLRHGPAHNQLLSPLTPYLALCENHPAVTLQLPMGHNQLLHRLGALSYRLGEASRGFQLHDTAKLLADLLGSIPGLTADMNRQGGMSGSAAAANGGAGDGPQSATADAITHLRLVLSASELALLPFELTLSPPGFPGEGQPLLLQSLSPVCITRETRRVPESQLVWPDETRLLFVVASPAGHEPVPALAHLLALRQRIEPWVGRAGQLDQHLTVISHASLEDIEAACAATAFTHVHILAHGSEYRDGYDTRFGLVLHRAGEPDGAADLVSGERLASALRTPCRSPGAAAARLGGPAVVTLASCNSGAVGSVAGVGASIAHALHQAGIPLVIASQFPLSFGGSVRMVEALYGGLLWGEDPRSLLVELRRQLHAQFPDSHDWASLTAYSSLPADFNAQLAVAQIQRAMASINVALDLADEVVARLPREAPVAALAALAALAALAGLGSASCSVLLALDVRAAFDLAAAFFMAFPDVQVVCFSGFEKYVQPNFCLRITPVGGENSPSF
;
A
#
# COMPACT_ATOMS: atom_id res chain seq x y z
N MET A 1 2.78 -14.25 -12.82
CA MET A 1 2.02 -14.53 -11.59
C MET A 1 0.91 -15.51 -11.91
N ARG A 2 0.77 -16.59 -11.14
CA ARG A 2 -0.33 -17.57 -11.28
C ARG A 2 -1.44 -17.18 -10.30
N THR A 3 -2.70 -17.19 -10.73
CA THR A 3 -3.85 -16.96 -9.84
C THR A 3 -4.55 -18.27 -9.54
N LEU A 4 -4.89 -18.48 -8.27
CA LEU A 4 -5.72 -19.55 -7.73
C LEU A 4 -6.95 -18.91 -7.10
N THR A 5 -8.12 -19.30 -7.56
CA THR A 5 -9.40 -18.85 -7.06
C THR A 5 -9.92 -19.87 -6.06
N LEU A 6 -10.13 -19.39 -4.83
CA LEU A 6 -10.81 -20.12 -3.79
C LEU A 6 -12.09 -19.36 -3.40
N GLU A 7 -13.22 -19.98 -3.66
CA GLU A 7 -14.51 -19.46 -3.22
C GLU A 7 -14.99 -20.19 -1.97
N LEU A 8 -15.36 -19.43 -0.94
CA LEU A 8 -16.00 -19.94 0.26
C LEU A 8 -17.44 -19.46 0.32
N LEU A 9 -18.36 -20.42 0.18
CA LEU A 9 -19.79 -20.17 0.02
C LEU A 9 -20.58 -20.66 1.21
N ARG A 10 -21.70 -20.01 1.49
CA ARG A 10 -22.76 -20.51 2.36
C ARG A 10 -24.11 -20.34 1.68
N HIS A 11 -25.02 -21.31 1.86
CA HIS A 11 -26.41 -21.14 1.44
C HIS A 11 -27.14 -20.11 2.32
N GLY A 12 -28.02 -19.31 1.71
CA GLY A 12 -28.84 -18.31 2.40
C GLY A 12 -28.35 -16.87 2.22
N PRO A 13 -28.86 -15.91 3.02
CA PRO A 13 -28.47 -14.51 2.91
C PRO A 13 -27.00 -14.30 3.27
N ALA A 14 -26.35 -13.30 2.66
CA ALA A 14 -24.93 -13.02 2.87
C ALA A 14 -24.58 -12.50 4.28
N HIS A 15 -25.59 -12.04 5.03
CA HIS A 15 -25.44 -11.40 6.35
C HIS A 15 -26.44 -11.98 7.37
N ASN A 16 -26.39 -11.50 8.61
CA ASN A 16 -27.24 -11.91 9.74
C ASN A 16 -27.11 -13.39 10.13
N GLN A 17 -25.92 -13.97 9.93
CA GLN A 17 -25.62 -15.31 10.45
C GLN A 17 -24.34 -15.28 11.28
N LEU A 18 -24.45 -15.87 12.47
CA LEU A 18 -23.30 -16.09 13.33
C LEU A 18 -22.49 -17.26 12.80
N LEU A 19 -21.18 -17.15 12.94
CA LEU A 19 -20.26 -18.25 12.71
C LEU A 19 -20.58 -19.40 13.67
N SER A 20 -20.78 -20.59 13.13
CA SER A 20 -21.22 -21.77 13.88
C SER A 20 -20.53 -23.04 13.34
N PRO A 21 -20.09 -23.96 14.21
CA PRO A 21 -19.56 -25.26 13.80
C PRO A 21 -20.58 -26.14 13.07
N LEU A 22 -21.87 -25.90 13.29
CA LEU A 22 -22.95 -26.67 12.68
C LEU A 22 -23.30 -26.17 11.27
N THR A 23 -22.79 -25.00 10.87
CA THR A 23 -23.08 -24.41 9.57
C THR A 23 -22.12 -24.99 8.52
N PRO A 24 -22.63 -25.71 7.51
CA PRO A 24 -21.79 -26.18 6.42
C PRO A 24 -21.48 -25.02 5.46
N TYR A 25 -20.21 -24.89 5.10
CA TYR A 25 -19.72 -24.02 4.03
C TYR A 25 -19.29 -24.88 2.84
N LEU A 26 -19.34 -24.33 1.64
CA LEU A 26 -18.85 -24.97 0.44
C LEU A 26 -17.57 -24.27 -0.02
N ALA A 27 -16.49 -25.02 -0.17
CA ALA A 27 -15.26 -24.56 -0.79
C ALA A 27 -15.19 -25.03 -2.23
N LEU A 28 -14.99 -24.07 -3.14
CA LEU A 28 -14.71 -24.32 -4.56
C LEU A 28 -13.31 -23.79 -4.85
N CYS A 29 -12.40 -24.66 -5.28
CA CYS A 29 -11.05 -24.25 -5.65
C CYS A 29 -10.80 -24.66 -7.10
N GLU A 30 -10.60 -23.67 -7.97
CA GLU A 30 -10.39 -23.89 -9.41
C GLU A 30 -11.41 -24.89 -10.00
N ASN A 31 -10.94 -25.87 -10.77
CA ASN A 31 -11.75 -26.92 -11.39
C ASN A 31 -11.81 -28.21 -10.55
N HIS A 32 -11.59 -28.14 -9.24
CA HIS A 32 -11.66 -29.31 -8.35
C HIS A 32 -13.09 -29.57 -7.84
N PRO A 33 -13.39 -30.81 -7.42
CA PRO A 33 -14.65 -31.11 -6.76
C PRO A 33 -14.89 -30.22 -5.54
N ALA A 34 -16.15 -29.80 -5.35
CA ALA A 34 -16.55 -28.99 -4.22
C ALA A 34 -16.36 -29.75 -2.89
N VAL A 35 -15.89 -29.05 -1.86
CA VAL A 35 -15.65 -29.62 -0.52
C VAL A 35 -16.56 -28.94 0.49
N THR A 36 -17.20 -29.72 1.36
CA THR A 36 -17.94 -29.16 2.50
C THR A 36 -16.98 -28.89 3.65
N LEU A 37 -16.94 -27.66 4.12
CA LEU A 37 -16.15 -27.20 5.26
C LEU A 37 -17.04 -26.93 6.47
N GLN A 38 -16.49 -27.17 7.65
CA GLN A 38 -17.06 -26.72 8.91
C GLN A 38 -15.99 -25.97 9.69
N LEU A 39 -16.37 -24.83 10.27
CA LEU A 39 -15.46 -24.07 11.11
C LEU A 39 -15.42 -24.70 12.50
N PRO A 40 -14.24 -24.96 13.08
CA PRO A 40 -14.14 -25.70 14.35
C PRO A 40 -14.52 -24.86 15.58
N MET A 41 -15.06 -23.65 15.38
CA MET A 41 -15.38 -22.72 16.46
C MET A 41 -16.69 -21.98 16.21
N GLY A 42 -17.27 -21.45 17.28
CA GLY A 42 -18.41 -20.54 17.22
C GLY A 42 -17.99 -19.07 17.18
N HIS A 43 -18.95 -18.20 16.88
CA HIS A 43 -18.74 -16.77 16.70
C HIS A 43 -18.06 -16.08 17.90
N ASN A 44 -18.56 -16.30 19.11
CA ASN A 44 -17.98 -15.68 20.31
C ASN A 44 -16.54 -16.12 20.58
N GLN A 45 -16.22 -17.38 20.25
CA GLN A 45 -14.85 -17.87 20.35
C GLN A 45 -13.95 -17.14 19.36
N LEU A 46 -14.39 -16.94 18.11
CA LEU A 46 -13.64 -16.15 17.14
C LEU A 46 -13.46 -14.70 17.60
N LEU A 47 -14.51 -14.02 18.08
CA LEU A 47 -14.43 -12.65 18.57
C LEU A 47 -13.44 -12.50 19.73
N HIS A 48 -13.40 -13.47 20.66
CA HIS A 48 -12.41 -13.49 21.74
C HIS A 48 -10.97 -13.59 21.21
N ARG A 49 -10.73 -14.45 20.19
CA ARG A 49 -9.42 -14.57 19.53
C ARG A 49 -9.02 -13.24 18.87
N LEU A 50 -9.93 -12.63 18.11
CA LEU A 50 -9.69 -11.34 17.45
C LEU A 50 -9.44 -10.21 18.45
N GLY A 51 -10.13 -10.20 19.59
CA GLY A 51 -9.91 -9.23 20.67
C GLY A 51 -8.51 -9.32 21.30
N ALA A 52 -7.91 -10.51 21.34
CA ALA A 52 -6.52 -10.65 21.77
C ALA A 52 -5.51 -10.11 20.75
N LEU A 53 -5.84 -10.23 19.46
CA LEU A 53 -5.03 -9.69 18.36
C LEU A 53 -5.15 -8.17 18.25
N SER A 54 -6.18 -7.54 18.82
CA SER A 54 -6.34 -6.08 18.80
C SER A 54 -5.44 -5.31 19.79
N TYR A 55 -4.37 -5.92 20.30
CA TYR A 55 -3.43 -5.36 21.30
C TYR A 55 -4.04 -5.00 22.68
N ARG A 56 -5.31 -5.36 22.95
CA ARG A 56 -6.00 -5.01 24.20
C ARG A 56 -5.69 -5.95 25.39
N LEU A 57 -5.30 -7.20 25.12
CA LEU A 57 -5.18 -8.27 26.14
C LEU A 57 -3.72 -8.62 26.55
N GLY A 58 -2.76 -7.75 26.21
CA GLY A 58 -1.33 -7.92 26.52
C GLY A 58 -0.59 -8.87 25.56
N GLU A 59 0.74 -8.89 25.69
CA GLU A 59 1.64 -9.57 24.75
C GLU A 59 1.54 -11.11 24.78
N ALA A 60 1.54 -11.72 25.97
CA ALA A 60 1.46 -13.18 26.09
C ALA A 60 0.17 -13.75 25.48
N SER A 61 -0.97 -13.12 25.76
CA SER A 61 -2.27 -13.47 25.17
C SER A 61 -2.25 -13.29 23.66
N ARG A 62 -1.65 -12.20 23.16
CA ARG A 62 -1.51 -11.92 21.73
C ARG A 62 -0.67 -12.97 21.03
N GLY A 63 0.51 -13.29 21.55
CA GLY A 63 1.43 -14.27 20.96
C GLY A 63 0.81 -15.67 20.87
N PHE A 64 0.14 -16.11 21.94
CA PHE A 64 -0.60 -17.38 21.92
C PHE A 64 -1.72 -17.37 20.87
N GLN A 65 -2.55 -16.32 20.86
CA GLN A 65 -3.69 -16.24 19.94
C GLN A 65 -3.27 -16.08 18.49
N LEU A 66 -2.13 -15.43 18.22
CA LEU A 66 -1.54 -15.34 16.89
C LEU A 66 -1.20 -16.74 16.37
N HIS A 67 -0.44 -17.53 17.14
CA HIS A 67 -0.06 -18.88 16.72
C HIS A 67 -1.25 -19.83 16.61
N ASP A 68 -2.13 -19.86 17.61
CA ASP A 68 -3.26 -20.79 17.66
C ASP A 68 -4.32 -20.48 16.58
N THR A 69 -4.59 -19.19 16.32
CA THR A 69 -5.50 -18.79 15.24
C THR A 69 -4.89 -19.08 13.87
N ALA A 70 -3.58 -18.84 13.69
CA ALA A 70 -2.88 -19.13 12.44
C ALA A 70 -2.89 -20.63 12.11
N LYS A 71 -2.70 -21.49 13.11
CA LYS A 71 -2.78 -22.95 12.96
C LYS A 71 -4.19 -23.41 12.60
N LEU A 72 -5.21 -22.86 13.26
CA LEU A 72 -6.61 -23.20 12.96
C LEU A 72 -6.96 -22.87 11.50
N LEU A 73 -6.53 -21.72 11.00
CA LEU A 73 -6.73 -21.35 9.60
C LEU A 73 -5.94 -22.26 8.64
N ALA A 74 -4.75 -22.70 9.05
CA ALA A 74 -3.99 -23.70 8.29
C ALA A 74 -4.80 -24.99 8.18
N ASP A 75 -5.31 -25.53 9.30
CA ASP A 75 -6.13 -26.74 9.29
C ASP A 75 -7.38 -26.58 8.40
N LEU A 76 -8.02 -25.40 8.42
CA LEU A 76 -9.14 -25.08 7.53
C LEU A 76 -8.74 -25.12 6.05
N LEU A 77 -7.66 -24.43 5.65
CA LEU A 77 -7.22 -24.42 4.25
C LEU A 77 -6.67 -25.79 3.81
N GLY A 78 -5.97 -26.50 4.69
CA GLY A 78 -5.44 -27.83 4.45
C GLY A 78 -6.52 -28.90 4.25
N SER A 79 -7.72 -28.66 4.77
CA SER A 79 -8.89 -29.53 4.56
C SER A 79 -9.49 -29.43 3.14
N ILE A 80 -8.93 -28.61 2.26
CA ILE A 80 -9.37 -28.41 0.87
C ILE A 80 -8.35 -29.09 -0.07
N PRO A 81 -8.55 -30.35 -0.50
CA PRO A 81 -7.54 -31.09 -1.26
C PRO A 81 -7.21 -30.43 -2.60
N GLY A 82 -8.18 -29.78 -3.25
CA GLY A 82 -7.95 -29.05 -4.50
C GLY A 82 -6.97 -27.89 -4.34
N LEU A 83 -7.06 -27.16 -3.22
CA LEU A 83 -6.14 -26.08 -2.89
C LEU A 83 -4.73 -26.62 -2.64
N THR A 84 -4.60 -27.68 -1.84
CA THR A 84 -3.30 -28.35 -1.61
C THR A 84 -2.67 -28.83 -2.91
N ALA A 85 -3.46 -29.47 -3.78
CA ALA A 85 -2.99 -29.93 -5.08
C ALA A 85 -2.50 -28.77 -5.94
N ASP A 86 -3.24 -27.65 -5.99
CA ASP A 86 -2.86 -26.50 -6.78
C ASP A 86 -1.66 -25.73 -6.22
N MET A 87 -1.56 -25.56 -4.91
CA MET A 87 -0.42 -24.91 -4.26
C MET A 87 0.90 -25.65 -4.53
N ASN A 88 0.86 -26.97 -4.70
CA ASN A 88 2.04 -27.78 -5.03
C ASN A 88 2.41 -27.80 -6.51
N ARG A 89 1.53 -27.35 -7.41
CA ARG A 89 1.85 -27.29 -8.84
C ARG A 89 2.86 -26.16 -9.09
N GLN A 90 4.15 -26.42 -8.90
CA GLN A 90 5.21 -25.50 -9.30
C GLN A 90 5.30 -25.41 -10.83
N GLY A 91 5.07 -24.22 -11.40
CA GLY A 91 5.64 -23.70 -12.65
C GLY A 91 5.49 -24.47 -13.98
N GLY A 92 4.97 -25.69 -14.01
CA GLY A 92 4.89 -26.53 -15.20
C GLY A 92 3.50 -26.51 -15.81
N MET A 93 3.12 -25.43 -16.51
CA MET A 93 2.16 -25.41 -17.64
C MET A 93 1.78 -23.97 -18.02
N SER A 94 2.70 -23.26 -18.66
CA SER A 94 2.37 -22.28 -19.72
C SER A 94 2.61 -22.93 -21.11
N GLY A 95 2.24 -24.20 -21.26
CA GLY A 95 2.57 -25.03 -22.42
C GLY A 95 1.43 -25.90 -22.93
N SER A 96 0.19 -25.41 -22.93
CA SER A 96 -0.94 -26.14 -23.52
C SER A 96 -2.06 -25.18 -23.98
N ALA A 97 -1.71 -24.27 -24.90
CA ALA A 97 -2.65 -23.64 -25.85
C ALA A 97 -1.94 -22.81 -26.95
N ALA A 98 -0.63 -22.58 -26.87
CA ALA A 98 0.10 -21.73 -27.83
C ALA A 98 1.31 -22.42 -28.50
N ALA A 99 1.41 -23.76 -28.46
CA ALA A 99 2.44 -24.50 -29.20
C ALA A 99 1.91 -24.92 -30.58
N ALA A 100 1.63 -23.93 -31.41
CA ALA A 100 1.53 -24.07 -32.86
C ALA A 100 2.05 -22.78 -33.49
N ASN A 101 3.37 -22.54 -33.34
CA ASN A 101 4.23 -21.88 -34.33
C ASN A 101 5.65 -21.79 -33.76
N GLY A 102 6.59 -22.46 -34.43
CA GLY A 102 7.99 -22.56 -34.03
C GLY A 102 8.79 -21.29 -34.25
N GLY A 103 9.91 -21.21 -33.53
CA GLY A 103 10.94 -20.19 -33.71
C GLY A 103 12.00 -20.35 -32.63
N ALA A 104 13.04 -21.13 -32.93
CA ALA A 104 14.20 -21.30 -32.08
C ALA A 104 14.99 -19.98 -31.98
N GLY A 105 15.23 -19.52 -30.76
CA GLY A 105 16.10 -18.40 -30.46
C GLY A 105 16.81 -18.66 -29.14
N ASP A 106 18.08 -19.05 -29.21
CA ASP A 106 18.99 -19.15 -28.07
C ASP A 106 19.24 -17.75 -27.51
N GLY A 107 18.55 -17.41 -26.43
CA GLY A 107 18.85 -16.28 -25.56
C GLY A 107 19.29 -16.79 -24.17
N PRO A 108 20.12 -16.03 -23.42
CA PRO A 108 20.61 -16.47 -22.13
C PRO A 108 19.42 -16.69 -21.18
N GLN A 109 19.34 -17.89 -20.62
CA GLN A 109 18.34 -18.30 -19.64
C GLN A 109 18.37 -17.33 -18.45
N SER A 110 17.45 -16.37 -18.45
CA SER A 110 17.07 -15.62 -17.27
C SER A 110 16.48 -16.64 -16.29
N ALA A 111 17.18 -16.84 -15.17
CA ALA A 111 16.68 -17.59 -14.03
C ALA A 111 15.24 -17.11 -13.74
N THR A 112 14.28 -18.02 -13.88
CA THR A 112 12.86 -17.75 -13.67
C THR A 112 12.67 -17.15 -12.28
N ALA A 113 12.42 -15.85 -12.20
CA ALA A 113 12.04 -15.19 -10.96
C ALA A 113 10.87 -15.97 -10.33
N ASP A 114 11.01 -16.33 -9.05
CA ASP A 114 10.02 -17.08 -8.27
C ASP A 114 8.61 -16.54 -8.52
N ALA A 115 7.82 -17.28 -9.31
CA ALA A 115 6.52 -16.82 -9.74
C ALA A 115 5.59 -16.77 -8.51
N ILE A 116 5.26 -15.56 -8.05
CA ILE A 116 4.29 -15.33 -6.98
C ILE A 116 2.98 -16.06 -7.32
N THR A 117 2.44 -16.78 -6.34
CA THR A 117 1.11 -17.38 -6.39
C THR A 117 0.11 -16.44 -5.76
N HIS A 118 -0.88 -16.01 -6.54
CA HIS A 118 -1.96 -15.16 -6.09
C HIS A 118 -3.16 -16.03 -5.68
N LEU A 119 -3.49 -16.08 -4.39
CA LEU A 119 -4.68 -16.73 -3.86
C LEU A 119 -5.81 -15.69 -3.74
N ARG A 120 -6.72 -15.73 -4.72
CA ARG A 120 -7.93 -14.90 -4.79
C ARG A 120 -9.03 -15.55 -3.94
N LEU A 121 -9.38 -14.92 -2.83
CA LEU A 121 -10.41 -15.39 -1.89
C LEU A 121 -11.74 -14.70 -2.16
N VAL A 122 -12.71 -15.45 -2.71
CA VAL A 122 -14.07 -14.95 -2.95
C VAL A 122 -14.97 -15.39 -1.80
N LEU A 123 -15.37 -14.44 -0.95
CA LEU A 123 -16.16 -14.72 0.26
C LEU A 123 -17.63 -14.34 0.01
N SER A 124 -18.57 -15.29 0.15
CA SER A 124 -20.00 -15.00 -0.03
C SER A 124 -20.72 -14.55 1.24
N ALA A 125 -20.18 -14.88 2.41
CA ALA A 125 -20.83 -14.69 3.70
C ALA A 125 -19.99 -13.77 4.61
N SER A 126 -20.62 -12.77 5.22
CA SER A 126 -19.95 -11.72 5.99
C SER A 126 -19.18 -12.27 7.20
N GLU A 127 -19.64 -13.36 7.81
CA GLU A 127 -18.96 -14.00 8.92
C GLU A 127 -17.64 -14.68 8.54
N LEU A 128 -17.46 -15.06 7.27
CA LEU A 128 -16.17 -15.56 6.78
C LEU A 128 -15.14 -14.45 6.62
N ALA A 129 -15.58 -13.21 6.38
CA ALA A 129 -14.69 -12.05 6.30
C ALA A 129 -14.07 -11.68 7.66
N LEU A 130 -14.57 -12.24 8.77
CA LEU A 130 -13.94 -12.13 10.09
C LEU A 130 -12.64 -12.93 10.19
N LEU A 131 -12.49 -14.00 9.40
CA LEU A 131 -11.34 -14.90 9.49
C LEU A 131 -10.09 -14.16 8.99
N PRO A 132 -9.01 -14.11 9.80
CA PRO A 132 -7.79 -13.42 9.41
C PRO A 132 -6.91 -14.32 8.55
N PHE A 133 -7.35 -14.63 7.32
CA PHE A 133 -6.65 -15.53 6.39
C PHE A 133 -5.18 -15.15 6.18
N GLU A 134 -4.83 -13.89 6.35
CA GLU A 134 -3.48 -13.36 6.21
C GLU A 134 -2.52 -13.83 7.32
N LEU A 135 -3.04 -14.32 8.46
CA LEU A 135 -2.25 -14.94 9.53
C LEU A 135 -1.91 -16.41 9.28
N THR A 136 -2.52 -17.06 8.29
CA THR A 136 -2.49 -18.51 8.13
C THR A 136 -1.07 -19.08 8.04
N LEU A 137 -0.80 -20.17 8.76
CA LEU A 137 0.38 -20.99 8.51
C LEU A 137 0.16 -21.86 7.27
N SER A 138 1.25 -22.28 6.64
CA SER A 138 1.21 -23.21 5.52
C SER A 138 0.80 -24.59 6.04
N PRO A 139 -0.35 -25.14 5.64
CA PRO A 139 -0.80 -26.43 6.13
C PRO A 139 0.04 -27.60 5.59
N PRO A 140 -0.15 -28.82 6.13
CA PRO A 140 0.49 -30.00 5.61
C PRO A 140 0.30 -30.17 4.11
N GLY A 141 1.41 -30.41 3.41
CA GLY A 141 1.43 -30.51 1.97
C GLY A 141 1.38 -29.18 1.23
N PHE A 142 1.47 -28.01 1.88
CA PHE A 142 1.83 -26.76 1.17
C PHE A 142 3.35 -26.60 1.14
N PRO A 143 3.90 -25.83 0.19
CA PRO A 143 5.26 -25.33 0.31
C PRO A 143 5.45 -24.62 1.66
N GLY A 144 6.62 -24.77 2.30
CA GLY A 144 6.90 -24.09 3.57
C GLY A 144 6.02 -24.52 4.75
N GLU A 145 5.58 -25.78 4.81
CA GLU A 145 4.74 -26.34 5.89
C GLU A 145 5.13 -25.83 7.29
N GLY A 146 4.12 -25.39 8.05
CA GLY A 146 4.29 -24.85 9.40
C GLY A 146 4.81 -23.41 9.47
N GLN A 147 5.30 -22.84 8.36
CA GLN A 147 5.74 -21.44 8.29
C GLN A 147 4.58 -20.52 7.90
N PRO A 148 4.61 -19.21 8.23
CA PRO A 148 3.61 -18.26 7.78
C PRO A 148 3.50 -18.23 6.25
N LEU A 149 2.28 -18.48 5.73
CA LEU A 149 2.03 -18.67 4.30
C LEU A 149 2.45 -17.46 3.46
N LEU A 150 2.23 -16.25 3.98
CA LEU A 150 2.48 -15.00 3.26
C LEU A 150 3.89 -14.42 3.44
N LEU A 151 4.77 -15.12 4.15
CA LEU A 151 6.16 -14.69 4.37
C LEU A 151 7.19 -15.61 3.68
N GLN A 152 6.71 -16.61 2.92
CA GLN A 152 7.59 -17.55 2.23
C GLN A 152 8.47 -16.85 1.19
N SER A 153 9.77 -17.15 1.19
CA SER A 153 10.73 -16.59 0.22
C SER A 153 10.72 -17.33 -1.12
N LEU A 154 10.75 -18.67 -1.08
CA LEU A 154 10.90 -19.54 -2.26
C LEU A 154 9.59 -19.84 -3.01
N SER A 155 8.45 -19.66 -2.35
CA SER A 155 7.13 -19.87 -2.95
C SER A 155 6.19 -18.77 -2.46
N PRO A 156 6.41 -17.52 -2.91
CA PRO A 156 5.69 -16.39 -2.35
C PRO A 156 4.20 -16.47 -2.66
N VAL A 157 3.37 -16.21 -1.66
CA VAL A 157 1.91 -16.22 -1.79
C VAL A 157 1.36 -14.83 -1.48
N CYS A 158 0.48 -14.34 -2.34
CA CYS A 158 -0.30 -13.13 -2.11
C CYS A 158 -1.78 -13.50 -1.95
N ILE A 159 -2.39 -13.14 -0.82
CA ILE A 159 -3.84 -13.25 -0.62
C ILE A 159 -4.48 -11.91 -0.93
N THR A 160 -5.54 -11.95 -1.75
CA THR A 160 -6.51 -10.87 -1.88
C THR A 160 -7.92 -11.39 -1.59
N ARG A 161 -8.80 -10.51 -1.12
CA ARG A 161 -10.20 -10.78 -0.88
C ARG A 161 -11.02 -10.13 -1.99
N GLU A 162 -12.15 -10.74 -2.34
CA GLU A 162 -13.03 -10.16 -3.35
C GLU A 162 -14.49 -10.25 -2.93
N THR A 163 -15.20 -9.15 -3.19
CA THR A 163 -16.66 -9.13 -3.14
C THR A 163 -17.23 -9.43 -4.51
N ARG A 164 -18.06 -10.46 -4.59
CA ARG A 164 -18.67 -11.01 -5.82
C ARG A 164 -19.49 -10.02 -6.68
N ARG A 165 -19.70 -8.79 -6.19
CA ARG A 165 -20.54 -7.75 -6.80
C ARG A 165 -19.74 -6.70 -7.57
N VAL A 166 -18.41 -6.76 -7.55
CA VAL A 166 -17.55 -5.80 -8.25
C VAL A 166 -17.24 -6.35 -9.64
N PRO A 167 -17.65 -5.67 -10.72
CA PRO A 167 -17.33 -6.13 -12.06
C PRO A 167 -15.84 -5.98 -12.34
N GLU A 168 -15.17 -7.06 -12.77
CA GLU A 168 -13.76 -7.04 -13.19
C GLU A 168 -13.48 -6.04 -14.33
N SER A 169 -14.49 -5.75 -15.16
CA SER A 169 -14.34 -5.05 -16.45
C SER A 169 -14.27 -3.52 -16.40
N GLN A 170 -14.21 -2.90 -15.22
CA GLN A 170 -14.29 -1.43 -15.09
C GLN A 170 -12.95 -0.74 -14.83
N LEU A 171 -11.92 -1.46 -14.40
CA LEU A 171 -10.61 -0.88 -14.11
C LEU A 171 -9.80 -0.68 -15.40
N VAL A 172 -9.40 0.57 -15.63
CA VAL A 172 -8.26 0.92 -16.48
C VAL A 172 -7.18 1.45 -15.55
N TRP A 173 -6.01 0.82 -15.53
CA TRP A 173 -4.93 1.25 -14.67
C TRP A 173 -4.51 2.68 -15.03
N PRO A 174 -4.37 3.58 -14.06
CA PRO A 174 -3.99 4.97 -14.32
C PRO A 174 -2.63 5.09 -15.01
N ASP A 175 -2.56 5.91 -16.05
CA ASP A 175 -1.34 6.32 -16.74
C ASP A 175 -0.71 7.59 -16.12
N GLU A 176 -1.52 8.38 -15.42
CA GLU A 176 -1.10 9.54 -14.63
C GLU A 176 -1.15 9.27 -13.12
N THR A 177 -0.41 10.08 -12.36
CA THR A 177 -0.47 10.08 -10.90
C THR A 177 -1.19 11.34 -10.42
N ARG A 178 -2.37 11.15 -9.85
CA ARG A 178 -3.11 12.14 -9.06
C ARG A 178 -3.50 11.50 -7.73
N LEU A 179 -2.75 11.80 -6.69
CA LEU A 179 -2.90 11.26 -5.35
C LEU A 179 -3.61 12.27 -4.44
N LEU A 180 -4.68 11.83 -3.80
CA LEU A 180 -5.27 12.53 -2.66
C LEU A 180 -4.72 11.94 -1.37
N PHE A 181 -4.07 12.76 -0.55
CA PHE A 181 -3.66 12.41 0.81
C PHE A 181 -4.58 13.08 1.83
N VAL A 182 -5.36 12.26 2.52
CA VAL A 182 -6.33 12.66 3.53
C VAL A 182 -5.73 12.41 4.91
N VAL A 183 -5.68 13.46 5.74
CA VAL A 183 -5.21 13.36 7.12
C VAL A 183 -6.29 13.84 8.07
N ALA A 184 -6.66 13.00 9.03
CA ALA A 184 -7.52 13.39 10.13
C ALA A 184 -6.93 12.95 11.48
N SER A 185 -6.85 13.89 12.41
CA SER A 185 -6.41 13.65 13.78
C SER A 185 -7.16 14.56 14.75
N PRO A 186 -8.49 14.37 14.93
CA PRO A 186 -9.29 15.20 15.83
C PRO A 186 -8.82 15.10 17.28
N ALA A 187 -9.21 16.09 18.09
CA ALA A 187 -8.90 16.12 19.51
C ALA A 187 -9.36 14.84 20.24
N GLY A 188 -8.62 14.46 21.29
CA GLY A 188 -8.91 13.26 22.09
C GLY A 188 -8.29 11.95 21.56
N HIS A 189 -7.55 12.01 20.45
CA HIS A 189 -6.77 10.89 19.91
C HIS A 189 -5.29 11.25 19.85
N GLU A 190 -4.41 10.25 19.88
CA GLU A 190 -2.97 10.44 19.70
C GLU A 190 -2.67 11.04 18.33
N PRO A 191 -1.72 11.98 18.17
CA PRO A 191 -1.36 12.51 16.86
C PRO A 191 -0.93 11.41 15.88
N VAL A 192 -1.54 11.36 14.70
CA VAL A 192 -1.12 10.46 13.62
C VAL A 192 0.21 10.91 13.00
N PRO A 193 1.04 10.00 12.43
CA PRO A 193 2.34 10.32 11.84
C PRO A 193 2.26 11.04 10.47
N ALA A 194 1.47 12.12 10.38
CA ALA A 194 1.13 12.81 9.14
C ALA A 194 2.37 13.30 8.36
N LEU A 195 3.35 13.89 9.05
CA LEU A 195 4.55 14.41 8.41
C LEU A 195 5.39 13.29 7.79
N ALA A 196 5.54 12.16 8.47
CA ALA A 196 6.29 11.02 7.95
C ALA A 196 5.62 10.42 6.71
N HIS A 197 4.29 10.31 6.71
CA HIS A 197 3.53 9.88 5.54
C HIS A 197 3.65 10.88 4.38
N LEU A 198 3.56 12.19 4.65
CA LEU A 198 3.71 13.24 3.64
C LEU A 198 5.10 13.19 2.99
N LEU A 199 6.15 13.06 3.79
CA LEU A 199 7.53 12.97 3.31
C LEU A 199 7.72 11.72 2.45
N ALA A 200 7.23 10.56 2.89
CA ALA A 200 7.28 9.32 2.13
C ALA A 200 6.56 9.47 0.78
N LEU A 201 5.34 10.03 0.76
CA LEU A 201 4.60 10.27 -0.47
C LEU A 201 5.31 11.23 -1.42
N ARG A 202 5.80 12.35 -0.89
CA ARG A 202 6.54 13.36 -1.69
C ARG A 202 7.76 12.74 -2.36
N GLN A 203 8.53 11.93 -1.63
CA GLN A 203 9.70 11.23 -2.19
C GLN A 203 9.33 10.28 -3.32
N ARG A 204 8.15 9.63 -3.27
CA ARG A 204 7.71 8.72 -4.34
C ARG A 204 7.17 9.44 -5.57
N ILE A 205 6.72 10.68 -5.43
CA ILE A 205 6.16 11.48 -6.53
C ILE A 205 7.25 12.29 -7.24
N GLU A 206 8.35 12.59 -6.55
CA GLU A 206 9.48 13.40 -7.03
C GLU A 206 9.97 13.07 -8.45
N PRO A 207 10.04 11.81 -8.92
CA PRO A 207 10.48 11.48 -10.28
C PRO A 207 9.67 12.12 -11.41
N TRP A 208 8.48 12.66 -11.11
CA TRP A 208 7.60 13.32 -12.08
C TRP A 208 7.36 14.80 -11.77
N VAL A 209 8.09 15.38 -10.81
CA VAL A 209 7.98 16.80 -10.44
C VAL A 209 9.18 17.55 -10.98
N GLY A 210 9.01 18.28 -12.09
CA GLY A 210 10.09 19.04 -12.72
C GLY A 210 10.39 20.37 -12.05
N ARG A 211 9.39 21.08 -11.52
CA ARG A 211 9.60 22.40 -10.88
C ARG A 211 8.95 22.48 -9.50
N ALA A 212 9.52 23.33 -8.66
CA ALA A 212 8.84 23.80 -7.45
C ALA A 212 7.47 24.41 -7.85
N GLY A 213 6.37 23.80 -7.37
CA GLY A 213 4.99 24.17 -7.73
C GLY A 213 4.27 23.19 -8.66
N GLN A 214 4.95 22.20 -9.25
CA GLN A 214 4.27 21.11 -9.99
C GLN A 214 3.80 19.97 -9.09
N LEU A 215 4.20 19.96 -7.81
CA LEU A 215 3.77 18.95 -6.85
C LEU A 215 2.25 18.88 -6.72
N ASP A 216 1.57 20.03 -6.74
CA ASP A 216 0.11 20.14 -6.58
C ASP A 216 -0.68 19.48 -7.73
N GLN A 217 -0.02 19.23 -8.87
CA GLN A 217 -0.61 18.50 -9.99
C GLN A 217 -0.70 16.99 -9.71
N HIS A 218 0.17 16.49 -8.83
CA HIS A 218 0.30 15.07 -8.51
C HIS A 218 -0.18 14.71 -7.11
N LEU A 219 -0.09 15.64 -6.16
CA LEU A 219 -0.43 15.42 -4.75
C LEU A 219 -1.33 16.53 -4.24
N THR A 220 -2.54 16.17 -3.84
CA THR A 220 -3.44 17.04 -3.07
C THR A 220 -3.44 16.56 -1.63
N VAL A 221 -3.21 17.46 -0.67
CA VAL A 221 -3.23 17.14 0.76
C VAL A 221 -4.39 17.87 1.43
N ILE A 222 -5.22 17.12 2.15
CA ILE A 222 -6.24 17.69 3.03
C ILE A 222 -5.81 17.39 4.47
N SER A 223 -5.36 18.44 5.16
CA SER A 223 -5.15 18.40 6.61
C SER A 223 -6.49 18.63 7.32
N HIS A 224 -6.67 18.00 8.47
CA HIS A 224 -7.90 18.09 9.26
C HIS A 224 -9.17 17.72 8.48
N ALA A 225 -9.10 16.66 7.67
CA ALA A 225 -10.14 16.32 6.73
C ALA A 225 -11.49 16.00 7.41
N SER A 226 -12.55 16.64 6.92
CA SER A 226 -13.93 16.20 7.09
C SER A 226 -14.41 15.33 5.92
N LEU A 227 -15.55 14.67 6.08
CA LEU A 227 -16.13 13.89 4.97
C LEU A 227 -16.51 14.78 3.79
N GLU A 228 -17.01 15.97 4.08
CA GLU A 228 -17.41 16.98 3.11
C GLU A 228 -16.20 17.50 2.31
N ASP A 229 -15.03 17.66 2.94
CA ASP A 229 -13.79 18.06 2.25
C ASP A 229 -13.33 16.98 1.26
N ILE A 230 -13.42 15.70 1.66
CA ILE A 230 -13.07 14.55 0.80
C ILE A 230 -14.01 14.51 -0.41
N GLU A 231 -15.31 14.64 -0.18
CA GLU A 231 -16.32 14.69 -1.24
C GLU A 231 -16.09 15.87 -2.19
N ALA A 232 -15.85 17.07 -1.65
CA ALA A 232 -15.59 18.26 -2.44
C ALA A 232 -14.34 18.11 -3.31
N ALA A 233 -13.27 17.54 -2.77
CA ALA A 233 -12.05 17.27 -3.51
C ALA A 233 -12.28 16.27 -4.65
N CYS A 234 -12.98 15.15 -4.39
CA CYS A 234 -13.28 14.14 -5.42
C CYS A 234 -14.26 14.68 -6.50
N ALA A 235 -15.18 15.56 -6.11
CA ALA A 235 -16.06 16.26 -7.05
C ALA A 235 -15.30 17.24 -7.95
N ALA A 236 -14.24 17.86 -7.43
CA ALA A 236 -13.42 18.83 -8.17
C ALA A 236 -12.40 18.15 -9.10
N THR A 237 -11.79 17.05 -8.64
CA THR A 237 -10.66 16.40 -9.31
C THR A 237 -10.83 14.88 -9.29
N ALA A 238 -10.66 14.24 -10.44
CA ALA A 238 -10.59 12.79 -10.53
C ALA A 238 -9.22 12.30 -10.03
N PHE A 239 -9.20 11.69 -8.85
CA PHE A 239 -8.01 11.09 -8.26
C PHE A 239 -7.82 9.65 -8.71
N THR A 240 -6.56 9.28 -8.95
CA THR A 240 -6.15 7.93 -9.33
C THR A 240 -5.92 7.05 -8.10
N HIS A 241 -5.37 7.66 -7.05
CA HIS A 241 -5.01 7.03 -5.79
C HIS A 241 -5.53 7.90 -4.65
N VAL A 242 -6.00 7.27 -3.57
CA VAL A 242 -6.33 7.95 -2.32
C VAL A 242 -5.63 7.26 -1.17
N HIS A 243 -4.89 8.02 -0.38
CA HIS A 243 -4.29 7.58 0.88
C HIS A 243 -5.02 8.26 2.03
N ILE A 244 -5.53 7.48 2.98
CA ILE A 244 -6.21 8.01 4.17
C ILE A 244 -5.42 7.61 5.42
N LEU A 245 -4.97 8.61 6.16
CA LEU A 245 -4.36 8.49 7.47
C LEU A 245 -5.30 9.07 8.52
N ALA A 246 -5.91 8.19 9.31
CA ALA A 246 -6.85 8.57 10.36
C ALA A 246 -6.91 7.47 11.43
N HIS A 247 -7.44 7.80 12.60
CA HIS A 247 -7.79 6.76 13.57
C HIS A 247 -9.01 5.97 13.11
N GLY A 248 -9.05 4.69 13.49
CA GLY A 248 -10.28 3.90 13.43
C GLY A 248 -10.85 3.73 14.83
N SER A 249 -12.16 3.83 14.95
CA SER A 249 -12.85 3.69 16.23
C SER A 249 -14.03 2.72 16.13
N GLU A 250 -14.26 2.03 17.23
CA GLU A 250 -15.37 1.10 17.43
C GLU A 250 -16.63 1.89 17.80
N TYR A 251 -17.77 1.58 17.20
CA TYR A 251 -19.07 2.11 17.60
C TYR A 251 -20.14 1.05 17.64
N ARG A 252 -21.22 1.36 18.36
CA ARG A 252 -22.39 0.50 18.43
C ARG A 252 -23.51 1.09 17.58
N ASP A 253 -24.06 0.26 16.72
CA ASP A 253 -25.30 0.51 15.99
C ASP A 253 -26.35 -0.51 16.47
N GLY A 254 -27.15 -0.11 17.45
CA GLY A 254 -28.03 -1.03 18.18
C GLY A 254 -27.25 -2.12 18.92
N TYR A 255 -27.45 -3.38 18.53
CA TYR A 255 -26.73 -4.54 19.06
C TYR A 255 -25.47 -4.90 18.27
N ASP A 256 -25.18 -4.15 17.22
CA ASP A 256 -24.07 -4.41 16.30
C ASP A 256 -22.86 -3.55 16.65
N THR A 257 -21.69 -4.16 16.71
CA THR A 257 -20.42 -3.46 16.87
C THR A 257 -19.79 -3.25 15.50
N ARG A 258 -19.43 -2.02 15.16
CA ARG A 258 -18.86 -1.63 13.87
C ARG A 258 -17.61 -0.78 14.05
N PHE A 259 -16.90 -0.56 12.94
CA PHE A 259 -15.72 0.30 12.89
C PHE A 259 -15.93 1.43 11.88
N GLY A 260 -15.54 2.63 12.28
CA GLY A 260 -15.57 3.83 11.43
C GLY A 260 -14.24 4.58 11.47
N LEU A 261 -14.04 5.47 10.50
CA LEU A 261 -12.92 6.41 10.50
C LEU A 261 -13.27 7.63 11.34
N VAL A 262 -12.32 8.06 12.15
CA VAL A 262 -12.43 9.27 12.97
C VAL A 262 -11.96 10.45 12.14
N LEU A 263 -12.90 11.21 11.56
CA LEU A 263 -12.66 12.42 10.77
C LEU A 263 -13.00 13.68 11.57
N HIS A 264 -12.57 14.84 11.08
CA HIS A 264 -13.04 16.12 11.62
C HIS A 264 -14.47 16.40 11.15
N ARG A 265 -15.20 17.24 11.88
CA ARG A 265 -16.47 17.79 11.41
C ARG A 265 -16.22 19.02 10.55
N ALA A 266 -16.97 19.15 9.47
CA ALA A 266 -16.90 20.32 8.61
C ALA A 266 -17.15 21.61 9.40
N GLY A 267 -16.25 22.59 9.26
CA GLY A 267 -16.32 23.88 9.95
C GLY A 267 -15.98 23.85 11.44
N GLU A 268 -15.68 22.68 12.02
CA GLU A 268 -15.34 22.51 13.43
C GLU A 268 -14.05 21.67 13.61
N PRO A 269 -12.87 22.19 13.23
CA PRO A 269 -11.62 21.42 13.30
C PRO A 269 -11.24 21.01 14.73
N ASP A 270 -11.57 21.84 15.72
CA ASP A 270 -11.38 21.58 17.15
C ASP A 270 -12.63 20.94 17.82
N GLY A 271 -13.66 20.64 17.03
CA GLY A 271 -14.92 20.08 17.50
C GLY A 271 -14.85 18.59 17.81
N ALA A 272 -16.00 18.02 18.14
CA ALA A 272 -16.11 16.58 18.30
C ALA A 272 -15.87 15.87 16.96
N ALA A 273 -15.17 14.74 17.00
CA ALA A 273 -14.94 13.95 15.80
C ALA A 273 -16.24 13.49 15.13
N ASP A 274 -16.23 13.35 13.81
CA ASP A 274 -17.23 12.61 13.05
C ASP A 274 -16.75 11.17 12.86
N LEU A 275 -17.63 10.21 13.15
CA LEU A 275 -17.34 8.81 12.93
C LEU A 275 -17.99 8.36 11.61
N VAL A 276 -17.15 8.11 10.63
CA VAL A 276 -17.56 7.87 9.24
C VAL A 276 -17.53 6.38 8.94
N SER A 277 -18.67 5.83 8.50
CA SER A 277 -18.78 4.42 8.05
C SER A 277 -18.15 4.22 6.67
N GLY A 278 -17.92 2.95 6.29
CA GLY A 278 -17.42 2.61 4.97
C GLY A 278 -18.34 3.05 3.82
N GLU A 279 -19.66 2.99 4.00
CA GLU A 279 -20.64 3.42 3.01
C GLU A 279 -20.65 4.93 2.83
N ARG A 280 -20.56 5.69 3.92
CA ARG A 280 -20.45 7.16 3.88
C ARG A 280 -19.16 7.57 3.15
N LEU A 281 -18.03 6.94 3.47
CA LEU A 281 -16.77 7.19 2.78
C LEU A 281 -16.83 6.77 1.30
N ALA A 282 -17.40 5.61 0.99
CA ALA A 282 -17.55 5.14 -0.39
C ALA A 282 -18.34 6.14 -1.24
N SER A 283 -19.40 6.72 -0.67
CA SER A 283 -20.19 7.76 -1.33
C SER A 283 -19.32 8.98 -1.65
N ALA A 284 -18.59 9.51 -0.68
CA ALA A 284 -17.72 10.68 -0.86
C ALA A 284 -16.60 10.45 -1.91
N LEU A 285 -15.98 9.28 -1.90
CA LEU A 285 -14.90 8.94 -2.84
C LEU A 285 -15.39 8.66 -4.27
N ARG A 286 -16.68 8.39 -4.45
CA ARG A 286 -17.28 8.08 -5.75
C ARG A 286 -18.20 9.19 -6.26
N THR A 287 -18.16 10.36 -5.62
CA THR A 287 -18.91 11.51 -6.08
C THR A 287 -18.50 11.85 -7.53
N PRO A 288 -19.46 12.06 -8.45
CA PRO A 288 -19.15 12.35 -9.85
C PRO A 288 -18.27 13.61 -9.99
N CYS A 289 -17.11 13.44 -10.63
CA CYS A 289 -16.19 14.53 -10.91
C CYS A 289 -16.75 15.47 -11.99
N ARG A 290 -16.63 16.78 -11.77
CA ARG A 290 -17.18 17.84 -12.66
C ARG A 290 -16.20 18.32 -13.74
N SER A 291 -14.97 17.81 -13.80
CA SER A 291 -13.95 18.33 -14.72
C SER A 291 -14.29 18.06 -16.21
N PRO A 292 -14.31 19.10 -17.07
CA PRO A 292 -14.52 18.93 -18.50
C PRO A 292 -13.29 18.28 -19.15
N GLY A 293 -13.45 17.09 -19.71
CA GLY A 293 -12.38 16.31 -20.36
C GLY A 293 -12.30 14.84 -19.93
N ALA A 294 -12.94 14.48 -18.80
CA ALA A 294 -13.19 13.07 -18.47
C ALA A 294 -14.23 12.52 -19.45
N ALA A 295 -13.77 11.80 -20.48
CA ALA A 295 -14.65 11.21 -21.48
C ALA A 295 -15.72 10.33 -20.82
N ALA A 296 -16.96 10.81 -20.87
CA ALA A 296 -18.17 10.28 -20.25
C ALA A 296 -18.14 10.23 -18.72
N ALA A 297 -19.19 10.76 -18.10
CA ALA A 297 -19.53 10.63 -16.69
C ALA A 297 -19.69 9.15 -16.28
N ARG A 298 -18.59 8.41 -16.19
CA ARG A 298 -18.49 7.18 -15.44
C ARG A 298 -18.47 7.59 -13.97
N LEU A 299 -19.15 6.83 -13.11
CA LEU A 299 -19.05 6.91 -11.64
C LEU A 299 -17.62 6.50 -11.19
N GLY A 300 -16.61 7.24 -11.67
CA GLY A 300 -15.19 6.93 -11.60
C GLY A 300 -14.65 7.30 -10.24
N GLY A 301 -14.58 6.31 -9.36
CA GLY A 301 -13.80 6.41 -8.13
C GLY A 301 -12.31 6.16 -8.39
N PRO A 302 -11.46 6.33 -7.38
CA PRO A 302 -10.03 6.02 -7.49
C PRO A 302 -9.80 4.54 -7.83
N ALA A 303 -8.71 4.26 -8.54
CA ALA A 303 -8.28 2.89 -8.83
C ALA A 303 -7.78 2.19 -7.55
N VAL A 304 -7.14 2.97 -6.66
CA VAL A 304 -6.53 2.48 -5.43
C VAL A 304 -6.93 3.34 -4.24
N VAL A 305 -7.40 2.71 -3.16
CA VAL A 305 -7.54 3.34 -1.85
C VAL A 305 -6.67 2.59 -0.83
N THR A 306 -5.84 3.32 -0.10
CA THR A 306 -5.06 2.77 1.01
C THR A 306 -5.47 3.42 2.33
N LEU A 307 -5.80 2.59 3.32
CA LEU A 307 -6.28 3.02 4.64
C LEU A 307 -5.21 2.71 5.69
N ALA A 308 -4.47 3.75 6.11
CA ALA A 308 -3.61 3.71 7.28
C ALA A 308 -4.43 4.04 8.53
N SER A 309 -5.40 3.19 8.83
CA SER A 309 -6.30 3.33 9.97
C SER A 309 -6.60 1.99 10.63
N CYS A 310 -6.53 1.97 11.96
CA CYS A 310 -6.76 0.77 12.76
C CYS A 310 -8.13 0.16 12.48
N ASN A 311 -8.21 -1.16 12.31
CA ASN A 311 -9.47 -1.90 12.15
C ASN A 311 -10.31 -1.53 10.90
N SER A 312 -9.75 -0.81 9.92
CA SER A 312 -10.44 -0.51 8.65
C SER A 312 -10.78 -1.75 7.81
N GLY A 313 -10.07 -2.86 8.02
CA GLY A 313 -10.35 -4.18 7.47
C GLY A 313 -11.20 -5.06 8.39
N ALA A 314 -11.50 -4.64 9.62
CA ALA A 314 -12.27 -5.42 10.59
C ALA A 314 -13.78 -5.31 10.34
N VAL A 315 -14.47 -6.45 10.34
CA VAL A 315 -15.93 -6.51 10.08
C VAL A 315 -16.75 -6.05 11.29
N GLY A 316 -16.21 -6.19 12.50
CA GLY A 316 -16.95 -5.98 13.75
C GLY A 316 -17.82 -7.18 14.09
N SER A 317 -19.05 -6.94 14.55
CA SER A 317 -20.07 -7.97 14.71
C SER A 317 -20.76 -8.25 13.37
N VAL A 318 -21.40 -9.41 13.28
CA VAL A 318 -22.18 -9.84 12.10
C VAL A 318 -23.68 -9.94 12.40
N ALA A 319 -24.11 -9.35 13.51
CA ALA A 319 -25.51 -9.32 13.92
C ALA A 319 -26.36 -8.42 13.02
N GLY A 320 -25.79 -7.33 12.48
CA GLY A 320 -26.45 -6.43 11.54
C GLY A 320 -25.93 -6.55 10.11
N VAL A 321 -26.55 -5.76 9.23
CA VAL A 321 -26.12 -5.59 7.83
C VAL A 321 -24.94 -4.64 7.78
N GLY A 322 -23.82 -5.08 7.24
CA GLY A 322 -22.62 -4.26 7.11
C GLY A 322 -21.37 -5.10 7.04
N ALA A 323 -20.27 -4.48 6.63
CA ALA A 323 -18.96 -5.10 6.51
C ALA A 323 -17.87 -4.14 7.01
N SER A 324 -16.61 -4.52 6.83
CA SER A 324 -15.51 -3.59 7.11
C SER A 324 -15.53 -2.39 6.18
N ILE A 325 -14.84 -1.31 6.56
CA ILE A 325 -14.68 -0.11 5.73
C ILE A 325 -14.09 -0.52 4.36
N ALA A 326 -13.06 -1.36 4.37
CA ALA A 326 -12.43 -1.88 3.16
C ALA A 326 -13.40 -2.64 2.25
N HIS A 327 -14.25 -3.49 2.84
CA HIS A 327 -15.27 -4.22 2.10
C HIS A 327 -16.31 -3.28 1.49
N ALA A 328 -16.79 -2.29 2.23
CA ALA A 328 -17.78 -1.34 1.74
C ALA A 328 -17.23 -0.50 0.56
N LEU A 329 -15.98 -0.04 0.66
CA LEU A 329 -15.28 0.65 -0.43
C LEU A 329 -15.14 -0.24 -1.66
N HIS A 330 -14.70 -1.48 -1.47
CA HIS A 330 -14.52 -2.41 -2.57
C HIS A 330 -15.85 -2.80 -3.21
N GLN A 331 -16.88 -3.14 -2.42
CA GLN A 331 -18.23 -3.43 -2.90
C GLN A 331 -18.85 -2.25 -3.64
N ALA A 332 -18.49 -1.02 -3.24
CA ALA A 332 -18.85 0.18 -3.98
C ALA A 332 -18.09 0.33 -5.31
N GLY A 333 -17.24 -0.61 -5.73
CA GLY A 333 -16.59 -0.60 -7.04
C GLY A 333 -15.20 0.05 -7.06
N ILE A 334 -14.58 0.28 -5.90
CA ILE A 334 -13.14 0.64 -5.86
C ILE A 334 -12.33 -0.65 -6.11
N PRO A 335 -11.53 -0.72 -7.19
CA PRO A 335 -10.90 -1.98 -7.62
C PRO A 335 -9.87 -2.54 -6.64
N LEU A 336 -9.02 -1.68 -6.06
CA LEU A 336 -8.01 -2.06 -5.08
C LEU A 336 -8.18 -1.27 -3.78
N VAL A 337 -8.44 -1.96 -2.68
CA VAL A 337 -8.52 -1.36 -1.34
C VAL A 337 -7.58 -2.09 -0.40
N ILE A 338 -6.59 -1.39 0.14
CA ILE A 338 -5.64 -1.94 1.13
C ILE A 338 -5.96 -1.32 2.48
N ALA A 339 -6.18 -2.17 3.48
CA ALA A 339 -6.65 -1.76 4.80
C ALA A 339 -6.07 -2.69 5.88
N SER A 340 -6.39 -2.42 7.14
CA SER A 340 -5.88 -3.22 8.25
C SER A 340 -6.97 -3.83 9.11
N GLN A 341 -6.95 -5.16 9.28
CA GLN A 341 -7.88 -5.88 10.15
C GLN A 341 -7.60 -5.65 11.64
N PHE A 342 -6.34 -5.43 12.01
CA PHE A 342 -5.94 -5.11 13.39
C PHE A 342 -5.26 -3.73 13.43
N PRO A 343 -4.96 -3.17 14.62
CA PRO A 343 -4.16 -1.94 14.70
C PRO A 343 -2.83 -2.08 13.96
N LEU A 344 -2.45 -1.03 13.21
CA LEU A 344 -1.11 -0.90 12.62
C LEU A 344 -0.25 -0.01 13.52
N SER A 345 1.02 -0.37 13.69
CA SER A 345 1.97 0.56 14.30
C SER A 345 2.21 1.78 13.39
N PHE A 346 2.60 2.92 13.98
CA PHE A 346 2.95 4.12 13.21
C PHE A 346 4.15 3.89 12.28
N GLY A 347 5.17 3.15 12.74
CA GLY A 347 6.29 2.77 11.87
C GLY A 347 5.83 1.89 10.71
N GLY A 348 4.96 0.92 11.00
CA GLY A 348 4.38 0.03 9.99
C GLY A 348 3.52 0.79 8.96
N SER A 349 2.76 1.79 9.38
CA SER A 349 1.94 2.61 8.48
C SER A 349 2.79 3.49 7.56
N VAL A 350 3.91 4.03 8.05
CA VAL A 350 4.88 4.76 7.21
C VAL A 350 5.55 3.82 6.22
N ARG A 351 6.00 2.63 6.67
CA ARG A 351 6.60 1.61 5.79
C ARG A 351 5.63 1.15 4.69
N MET A 352 4.35 1.03 5.02
CA MET A 352 3.29 0.75 4.05
C MET A 352 3.25 1.79 2.93
N VAL A 353 3.34 3.08 3.27
CA VAL A 353 3.38 4.15 2.26
C VAL A 353 4.62 4.03 1.38
N GLU A 354 5.80 3.89 2.00
CA GLU A 354 7.07 3.82 1.28
C GLU A 354 7.10 2.67 0.27
N ALA A 355 6.66 1.48 0.66
CA ALA A 355 6.70 0.29 -0.18
C ALA A 355 5.61 0.32 -1.26
N LEU A 356 4.36 0.62 -0.88
CA LEU A 356 3.24 0.59 -1.84
C LEU A 356 3.37 1.70 -2.87
N TYR A 357 3.52 2.96 -2.44
CA TYR A 357 3.62 4.07 -3.40
C TYR A 357 4.96 4.08 -4.14
N GLY A 358 5.99 3.42 -3.60
CA GLY A 358 7.25 3.19 -4.29
C GLY A 358 7.13 2.34 -5.54
N GLY A 359 6.17 1.41 -5.61
CA GLY A 359 5.93 0.59 -6.80
C GLY A 359 4.66 0.94 -7.57
N LEU A 360 3.56 1.26 -6.89
CA LEU A 360 2.26 1.54 -7.52
C LEU A 360 2.36 2.69 -8.54
N LEU A 361 3.08 3.76 -8.18
CA LEU A 361 3.24 4.94 -9.03
C LEU A 361 4.14 4.68 -10.25
N TRP A 362 4.95 3.62 -10.20
CA TRP A 362 5.76 3.12 -11.31
C TRP A 362 5.03 2.07 -12.14
N GLY A 363 3.81 1.67 -11.77
CA GLY A 363 3.06 0.61 -12.45
C GLY A 363 3.52 -0.81 -12.07
N GLU A 364 4.13 -1.00 -10.89
CA GLU A 364 4.41 -2.35 -10.38
C GLU A 364 3.13 -3.06 -9.94
N ASP A 365 3.17 -4.40 -9.94
CA ASP A 365 2.01 -5.20 -9.55
C ASP A 365 1.72 -5.07 -8.04
N PRO A 366 0.52 -4.59 -7.65
CA PRO A 366 0.15 -4.42 -6.24
C PRO A 366 0.27 -5.72 -5.43
N ARG A 367 0.05 -6.87 -6.06
CA ARG A 367 0.12 -8.18 -5.39
C ARG A 367 1.57 -8.52 -5.05
N SER A 368 2.51 -8.17 -5.91
CA SER A 368 3.96 -8.31 -5.63
C SER A 368 4.39 -7.37 -4.52
N LEU A 369 3.94 -6.12 -4.55
CA LEU A 369 4.22 -5.13 -3.52
C LEU A 369 3.70 -5.55 -2.15
N LEU A 370 2.52 -6.16 -2.09
CA LEU A 370 1.97 -6.68 -0.83
C LEU A 370 2.82 -7.81 -0.23
N VAL A 371 3.36 -8.72 -1.06
CA VAL A 371 4.26 -9.78 -0.59
C VAL A 371 5.52 -9.17 0.02
N GLU A 372 6.12 -8.22 -0.68
CA GLU A 372 7.35 -7.59 -0.20
C GLU A 372 7.12 -6.73 1.04
N LEU A 373 6.04 -5.94 1.07
CA LEU A 373 5.65 -5.16 2.24
C LEU A 373 5.46 -6.05 3.48
N ARG A 374 4.81 -7.20 3.35
CA ARG A 374 4.63 -8.12 4.50
C ARG A 374 5.95 -8.61 5.05
N ARG A 375 6.91 -8.97 4.19
CA ARG A 375 8.26 -9.37 4.62
C ARG A 375 9.00 -8.24 5.32
N GLN A 376 8.93 -7.02 4.77
CA GLN A 376 9.54 -5.84 5.38
C GLN A 376 8.93 -5.54 6.75
N LEU A 377 7.61 -5.58 6.87
CA LEU A 377 6.91 -5.37 8.14
C LEU A 377 7.29 -6.43 9.18
N HIS A 378 7.34 -7.70 8.77
CA HIS A 378 7.73 -8.79 9.66
C HIS A 378 9.18 -8.65 10.16
N ALA A 379 10.10 -8.24 9.28
CA ALA A 379 11.51 -8.08 9.63
C ALA A 379 11.80 -6.83 10.48
N GLN A 380 11.11 -5.71 10.21
CA GLN A 380 11.39 -4.42 10.85
C GLN A 380 10.57 -4.17 12.12
N PHE A 381 9.40 -4.81 12.25
CA PHE A 381 8.50 -4.65 13.39
C PHE A 381 8.15 -6.02 14.01
N PRO A 382 9.14 -6.76 14.54
CA PRO A 382 8.92 -8.13 15.04
C PRO A 382 7.99 -8.22 16.26
N ASP A 383 7.87 -7.13 17.03
CA ASP A 383 6.99 -7.07 18.21
C ASP A 383 5.51 -6.85 17.83
N SER A 384 5.26 -6.42 16.59
CA SER A 384 3.93 -6.24 16.02
C SER A 384 3.59 -7.38 15.06
N HIS A 385 2.31 -7.48 14.70
CA HIS A 385 1.85 -8.34 13.62
C HIS A 385 1.31 -7.54 12.45
N ASP A 386 1.86 -6.34 12.22
CA ASP A 386 1.42 -5.43 11.15
C ASP A 386 1.39 -6.12 9.78
N TRP A 387 2.36 -7.00 9.52
CA TRP A 387 2.43 -7.81 8.29
C TRP A 387 1.16 -8.63 8.03
N ALA A 388 0.54 -9.16 9.09
CA ALA A 388 -0.65 -9.98 9.00
C ALA A 388 -1.94 -9.19 9.16
N SER A 389 -1.86 -7.99 9.72
CA SER A 389 -3.00 -7.08 9.85
C SER A 389 -3.45 -6.57 8.48
N LEU A 390 -2.54 -6.44 7.52
CA LEU A 390 -2.84 -5.95 6.18
C LEU A 390 -3.75 -6.89 5.39
N THR A 391 -4.93 -6.39 5.06
CA THR A 391 -5.91 -7.00 4.15
C THR A 391 -5.97 -6.23 2.85
N ALA A 392 -6.14 -6.93 1.73
CA ALA A 392 -6.27 -6.31 0.42
C ALA A 392 -7.52 -6.85 -0.27
N TYR A 393 -8.43 -5.96 -0.62
CA TYR A 393 -9.54 -6.27 -1.52
C TYR A 393 -9.14 -5.92 -2.94
N SER A 394 -9.39 -6.83 -3.88
CA SER A 394 -8.93 -6.67 -5.26
C SER A 394 -9.92 -7.27 -6.25
N SER A 395 -10.19 -6.53 -7.33
CA SER A 395 -10.91 -6.98 -8.53
C SER A 395 -10.17 -6.42 -9.74
N LEU A 396 -9.29 -7.23 -10.32
CA LEU A 396 -8.40 -6.83 -11.41
C LEU A 396 -8.85 -7.49 -12.72
N PRO A 397 -8.78 -6.77 -13.86
CA PRO A 397 -9.21 -7.31 -15.14
C PRO A 397 -8.22 -8.36 -15.67
N ALA A 398 -8.67 -9.20 -16.61
CA ALA A 398 -7.83 -10.26 -17.19
C ALA A 398 -6.59 -9.72 -17.93
N ASP A 399 -6.68 -8.53 -18.52
CA ASP A 399 -5.59 -7.84 -19.23
C ASP A 399 -4.71 -6.97 -18.31
N PHE A 400 -4.90 -7.04 -16.98
CA PHE A 400 -4.22 -6.20 -16.00
C PHE A 400 -2.69 -6.16 -16.17
N ASN A 401 -2.05 -7.31 -16.41
CA ASN A 401 -0.58 -7.35 -16.60
C ASN A 401 -0.13 -6.57 -17.85
N ALA A 402 -0.95 -6.56 -18.92
CA ALA A 402 -0.66 -5.77 -20.11
C ALA A 402 -0.85 -4.28 -19.83
N GLN A 403 -1.88 -3.91 -19.08
CA GLN A 403 -2.08 -2.52 -18.63
C GLN A 403 -0.90 -2.02 -17.78
N LEU A 404 -0.40 -2.84 -16.84
CA LEU A 404 0.77 -2.49 -16.04
C LEU A 404 2.03 -2.30 -16.90
N ALA A 405 2.28 -3.17 -17.89
CA ALA A 405 3.43 -3.02 -18.78
C ALA A 405 3.38 -1.70 -19.57
N VAL A 406 2.19 -1.32 -20.06
CA VAL A 406 1.98 -0.03 -20.74
C VAL A 406 2.21 1.13 -19.77
N ALA A 407 1.62 1.06 -18.57
CA ALA A 407 1.79 2.09 -17.56
C ALA A 407 3.28 2.26 -17.18
N GLN A 408 4.01 1.18 -16.93
CA GLN A 408 5.45 1.22 -16.62
C GLN A 408 6.25 1.98 -17.68
N ILE A 409 6.02 1.70 -18.96
CA ILE A 409 6.68 2.40 -20.07
C ILE A 409 6.34 3.89 -20.05
N GLN A 410 5.05 4.22 -19.94
CA GLN A 410 4.58 5.62 -19.90
C GLN A 410 5.16 6.38 -18.70
N ARG A 411 5.17 5.77 -17.51
CA ARG A 411 5.73 6.35 -16.29
C ARG A 411 7.23 6.57 -16.40
N ALA A 412 7.96 5.61 -16.98
CA ALA A 412 9.39 5.75 -17.23
C ALA A 412 9.69 6.88 -18.23
N MET A 413 8.96 6.94 -19.35
CA MET A 413 9.10 8.02 -20.32
C MET A 413 8.81 9.39 -19.70
N ALA A 414 7.74 9.51 -18.91
CA ALA A 414 7.40 10.75 -18.23
C ALA A 414 8.50 11.21 -17.26
N SER A 415 9.09 10.28 -16.51
CA SER A 415 10.19 10.61 -15.60
C SER A 415 11.46 11.03 -16.34
N ILE A 416 11.79 10.36 -17.45
CA ILE A 416 12.92 10.75 -18.31
C ILE A 416 12.72 12.16 -18.87
N ASN A 417 11.52 12.48 -19.37
CA ASN A 417 11.24 13.82 -19.90
C ASN A 417 11.40 14.89 -18.83
N VAL A 418 10.90 14.65 -17.61
CA VAL A 418 11.10 15.57 -16.47
C VAL A 418 12.58 15.77 -16.16
N ALA A 419 13.37 14.70 -16.15
CA ALA A 419 14.81 14.78 -15.91
C ALA A 419 15.55 15.55 -17.01
N LEU A 420 15.15 15.39 -18.28
CA LEU A 420 15.71 16.14 -19.41
C LEU A 420 15.35 17.62 -19.35
N ASP A 421 14.08 17.95 -19.05
CA ASP A 421 13.64 19.35 -18.90
C ASP A 421 14.40 20.06 -17.77
N LEU A 422 14.62 19.35 -16.65
CA LEU A 422 15.45 19.81 -15.55
C LEU A 422 16.91 20.05 -15.97
N ALA A 423 17.49 19.14 -16.73
CA ALA A 423 18.85 19.29 -17.24
C ALA A 423 18.97 20.50 -18.18
N ASP A 424 18.02 20.68 -19.09
CA ASP A 424 17.97 21.83 -20.00
C ASP A 424 17.85 23.16 -19.25
N GLU A 425 17.06 23.20 -18.17
CA GLU A 425 16.98 24.38 -17.30
C GLU A 425 18.30 24.71 -16.60
N VAL A 426 18.99 23.69 -16.08
CA VAL A 426 20.31 23.88 -15.46
C VAL A 426 21.30 24.41 -16.48
N VAL A 427 21.36 23.81 -17.68
CA VAL A 427 22.22 24.24 -18.77
C VAL A 427 21.91 25.67 -19.21
N ALA A 428 20.64 26.04 -19.31
CA ALA A 428 20.23 27.39 -19.69
C ALA A 428 20.63 28.48 -18.68
N ARG A 429 20.80 28.12 -17.40
CA ARG A 429 21.22 29.03 -16.33
C ARG A 429 22.74 29.16 -16.22
N LEU A 430 23.52 28.32 -16.89
CA LEU A 430 24.97 28.41 -16.87
C LEU A 430 25.46 29.62 -17.68
N PRO A 431 26.43 30.41 -17.17
CA PRO A 431 27.05 31.47 -17.94
C PRO A 431 27.71 30.91 -19.20
N ARG A 432 27.48 31.52 -20.36
CA ARG A 432 28.06 31.08 -21.66
C ARG A 432 29.60 31.07 -21.69
N GLU A 433 30.26 31.68 -20.71
CA GLU A 433 31.72 31.79 -20.59
C GLU A 433 32.31 30.98 -19.42
N ALA A 434 31.52 30.15 -18.72
CA ALA A 434 32.04 29.38 -17.60
C ALA A 434 33.13 28.38 -18.07
N PRO A 435 34.35 28.42 -17.52
CA PRO A 435 35.41 27.50 -17.93
C PRO A 435 34.99 26.07 -17.63
N VAL A 436 35.25 25.15 -18.56
CA VAL A 436 34.86 23.72 -18.52
C VAL A 436 35.21 23.04 -17.18
N ALA A 437 36.23 23.52 -16.47
CA ALA A 437 36.62 23.05 -15.14
C ALA A 437 35.57 23.36 -14.04
N ALA A 438 34.90 24.51 -14.08
CA ALA A 438 33.85 24.87 -13.13
C ALA A 438 32.58 24.03 -13.33
N LEU A 439 32.28 23.70 -14.58
CA LEU A 439 31.21 22.78 -14.98
C LEU A 439 31.45 21.35 -14.48
N ALA A 440 32.68 20.86 -14.55
CA ALA A 440 33.06 19.54 -14.03
C ALA A 440 32.94 19.46 -12.49
N ALA A 441 33.27 20.54 -11.78
CA ALA A 441 33.14 20.60 -10.32
C ALA A 441 31.66 20.63 -9.87
N LEU A 442 30.79 21.37 -10.57
CA LEU A 442 29.35 21.41 -10.32
C LEU A 442 28.67 20.07 -10.62
N ALA A 443 29.06 19.40 -11.71
CA ALA A 443 28.57 18.07 -12.04
C ALA A 443 28.99 17.02 -11.00
N ALA A 444 30.22 17.09 -10.48
CA ALA A 444 30.68 16.22 -9.40
C ALA A 444 29.91 16.45 -8.10
N LEU A 445 29.62 17.71 -7.74
CA LEU A 445 28.81 18.08 -6.59
C LEU A 445 27.34 17.63 -6.73
N ALA A 446 26.76 17.75 -7.93
CA ALA A 446 25.40 17.28 -8.20
C ALA A 446 25.31 15.75 -8.17
N ALA A 447 26.31 15.03 -8.69
CA ALA A 447 26.38 13.57 -8.60
C ALA A 447 26.53 13.08 -7.14
N LEU A 448 27.28 13.81 -6.31
CA LEU A 448 27.39 13.53 -4.87
C LEU A 448 26.10 13.86 -4.10
N ALA A 449 25.33 14.87 -4.53
CA ALA A 449 24.04 15.23 -3.94
C ALA A 449 22.88 14.33 -4.43
N GLY A 450 23.01 13.70 -5.60
CA GLY A 450 21.98 12.87 -6.25
C GLY A 450 22.10 11.36 -6.04
N LEU A 451 23.11 10.87 -5.31
CA LEU A 451 23.21 9.45 -4.92
C LEU A 451 22.28 9.12 -3.75
N GLY A 452 20.97 9.18 -4.01
CA GLY A 452 19.91 8.80 -3.07
C GLY A 452 18.93 7.76 -3.62
N SER A 453 19.07 7.30 -4.87
CA SER A 453 18.07 6.40 -5.49
C SER A 453 18.66 5.45 -6.54
N ALA A 454 19.52 4.53 -6.10
CA ALA A 454 19.63 3.20 -6.69
C ALA A 454 20.43 2.28 -5.76
N SER A 455 19.95 1.06 -5.56
CA SER A 455 20.67 -0.01 -4.89
C SER A 455 22.07 -0.20 -5.49
N CYS A 456 23.07 0.39 -4.86
CA CYS A 456 24.47 0.05 -5.08
C CYS A 456 25.19 0.14 -3.74
N SER A 457 25.51 -1.02 -3.16
CA SER A 457 26.38 -1.15 -2.01
C SER A 457 27.79 -0.70 -2.40
N VAL A 458 28.05 0.61 -2.36
CA VAL A 458 29.39 1.16 -2.33
C VAL A 458 29.50 1.96 -1.04
N LEU A 459 30.01 1.31 0.00
CA LEU A 459 30.59 2.01 1.15
C LEU A 459 31.75 2.86 0.62
N LEU A 460 31.50 4.15 0.39
CA LEU A 460 32.55 5.15 0.43
C LEU A 460 32.31 5.96 1.71
N ALA A 461 33.01 5.55 2.76
CA ALA A 461 33.29 6.42 3.88
C ALA A 461 34.04 7.63 3.32
N LEU A 462 33.32 8.73 3.08
CA LEU A 462 33.95 10.03 2.87
C LEU A 462 34.64 10.38 4.18
N ASP A 463 35.96 10.26 4.19
CA ASP A 463 36.80 10.79 5.24
C ASP A 463 36.44 12.27 5.42
N VAL A 464 36.08 12.66 6.64
CA VAL A 464 35.70 14.03 7.01
C VAL A 464 36.76 15.02 6.51
N ARG A 465 38.02 14.59 6.43
CA ARG A 465 39.13 15.37 5.92
C ARG A 465 39.01 15.70 4.43
N ALA A 466 38.55 14.76 3.60
CA ALA A 466 38.34 14.97 2.17
C ALA A 466 37.19 15.97 1.90
N ALA A 467 36.13 15.93 2.71
CA ALA A 467 35.03 16.91 2.64
C ALA A 467 35.50 18.32 3.02
N PHE A 468 36.37 18.44 4.03
CA PHE A 468 36.98 19.71 4.43
C PHE A 468 37.97 20.25 3.38
N ASP A 469 38.79 19.40 2.78
CA ASP A 469 39.75 19.80 1.75
C ASP A 469 39.02 20.26 0.47
N LEU A 470 37.90 19.63 0.11
CA LEU A 470 37.05 20.04 -1.01
C LEU A 470 36.35 21.38 -0.74
N ALA A 471 35.83 21.58 0.47
CA ALA A 471 35.23 22.84 0.90
C ALA A 471 36.26 23.98 0.92
N ALA A 472 37.50 23.71 1.35
CA ALA A 472 38.60 24.67 1.33
C ALA A 472 39.02 25.05 -0.10
N ALA A 473 39.11 24.07 -1.01
CA ALA A 473 39.39 24.33 -2.43
C ALA A 473 38.28 25.16 -3.10
N PHE A 474 37.02 24.90 -2.75
CA PHE A 474 35.86 25.65 -3.24
C PHE A 474 35.85 27.10 -2.69
N PHE A 475 36.17 27.29 -1.41
CA PHE A 475 36.24 28.62 -0.77
C PHE A 475 37.38 29.47 -1.36
N MET A 476 38.51 28.86 -1.74
CA MET A 476 39.60 29.56 -2.43
C MET A 476 39.22 29.97 -3.86
N ALA A 477 38.39 29.19 -4.55
CA ALA A 477 37.93 29.50 -5.90
C ALA A 477 36.79 30.53 -5.93
N PHE A 478 35.98 30.62 -4.87
CA PHE A 478 34.78 31.47 -4.81
C PHE A 478 34.60 32.10 -3.41
N PRO A 479 35.30 33.21 -3.10
CA PRO A 479 35.30 33.82 -1.77
C PRO A 479 33.94 34.45 -1.36
N ASP A 480 33.02 34.64 -2.31
CA ASP A 480 31.71 35.27 -2.10
C ASP A 480 30.57 34.26 -1.82
N VAL A 481 30.91 32.99 -1.57
CA VAL A 481 29.94 31.90 -1.35
C VAL A 481 30.14 31.27 0.04
N GLN A 482 29.10 31.29 0.87
CA GLN A 482 29.13 30.59 2.16
C GLN A 482 28.58 29.16 2.03
N VAL A 483 29.34 28.21 2.58
CA VAL A 483 28.91 26.81 2.75
C VAL A 483 28.57 26.61 4.23
N VAL A 484 27.32 26.25 4.53
CA VAL A 484 26.87 25.97 5.90
C VAL A 484 26.56 24.48 6.05
N CYS A 485 27.29 23.79 6.92
CA CYS A 485 27.05 22.40 7.29
C CYS A 485 26.15 22.33 8.52
N PHE A 486 25.01 21.63 8.41
CA PHE A 486 24.13 21.35 9.55
C PHE A 486 24.35 19.93 10.05
N SER A 487 24.46 19.77 11.37
CA SER A 487 24.39 18.46 12.04
C SER A 487 23.04 18.32 12.74
N GLY A 488 22.20 17.38 12.30
CA GLY A 488 21.00 16.98 13.05
C GLY A 488 21.38 16.01 14.17
N PHE A 489 21.24 16.41 15.43
CA PHE A 489 21.38 15.51 16.57
C PHE A 489 20.01 14.94 16.94
N GLU A 490 19.73 13.67 16.60
CA GLU A 490 18.70 12.87 17.24
C GLU A 490 19.18 11.42 17.44
N LYS A 491 18.89 10.87 18.62
CA LYS A 491 19.72 9.88 19.31
C LYS A 491 19.61 8.43 18.80
N TYR A 492 18.99 8.15 17.65
CA TYR A 492 18.79 6.77 17.16
C TYR A 492 18.83 6.55 15.64
N VAL A 493 19.32 7.51 14.84
CA VAL A 493 19.54 7.32 13.39
C VAL A 493 20.88 7.94 13.01
N GLN A 494 21.62 7.32 12.07
CA GLN A 494 22.92 7.82 11.64
C GLN A 494 22.88 9.29 11.18
N PRO A 495 23.94 10.09 11.41
CA PRO A 495 23.94 11.50 11.06
C PRO A 495 23.99 11.67 9.52
N ASN A 496 22.91 12.19 8.94
CA ASN A 496 22.92 12.70 7.58
C ASN A 496 23.41 14.16 7.60
N PHE A 497 24.44 14.48 6.83
CA PHE A 497 24.91 15.84 6.62
C PHE A 497 24.19 16.43 5.40
N CYS A 498 23.65 17.65 5.54
CA CYS A 498 23.03 18.39 4.45
C CYS A 498 23.86 19.63 4.16
N LEU A 499 24.21 19.84 2.89
CA LEU A 499 25.09 20.92 2.45
C LEU A 499 24.25 21.98 1.72
N ARG A 500 24.16 23.19 2.30
CA ARG A 500 23.42 24.31 1.70
C ARG A 500 24.41 25.38 1.25
N ILE A 501 24.30 25.78 -0.02
CA ILE A 501 25.14 26.82 -0.64
C ILE A 501 24.27 28.06 -0.84
N THR A 502 24.69 29.21 -0.29
CA THR A 502 23.98 30.49 -0.44
C THR A 502 24.93 31.62 -0.82
N PRO A 503 24.54 32.54 -1.72
CA PRO A 503 25.33 33.73 -2.03
C PRO A 503 25.35 34.70 -0.85
N VAL A 504 26.51 35.34 -0.60
CA VAL A 504 26.65 36.32 0.48
C VAL A 504 25.82 37.57 0.13
N GLY A 505 24.71 37.78 0.85
CA GLY A 505 23.88 39.00 0.77
C GLY A 505 22.37 38.81 0.61
N GLY A 506 21.85 37.58 0.50
CA GLY A 506 20.40 37.34 0.47
C GLY A 506 19.80 37.24 1.88
N GLU A 507 18.77 38.02 2.15
CA GLU A 507 18.04 38.02 3.43
C GLU A 507 17.55 36.61 3.82
N ASN A 508 17.89 36.19 5.04
CA ASN A 508 17.32 35.01 5.70
C ASN A 508 15.82 35.24 5.93
N SER A 509 14.97 34.76 5.03
CA SER A 509 13.56 34.53 5.33
C SER A 509 13.38 33.07 5.76
N PRO A 510 12.74 32.79 6.91
CA PRO A 510 12.39 31.44 7.28
C PRO A 510 11.08 31.07 6.57
N SER A 511 11.14 30.17 5.60
CA SER A 511 9.97 29.47 5.07
C SER A 511 10.14 27.97 5.36
N PHE A 512 9.15 27.45 6.10
CA PHE A 512 9.03 26.11 6.68
C PHE A 512 9.24 24.95 5.70
#